data_AF-A0A7S8WH37-F1
#
_entry.id   AF-A0A7S8WH37-F1
#
_cell.length_a   1.000
_cell.length_b   1.000
_cell.length_c   1.000
_cell.angle_alpha   90.00
_cell.angle_beta   90.00
_cell.angle_gamma   90.00
#
_symmetry.space_group_name_H-M   'P 1'
#
loop_
_entity.id
_entity.type
_entity.pdbx_description
1 polymer ?
#
loop_
_entity_poly.entity_id
_entity_poly.type
_entity_poly.pdbx_seq_one_letter_code
_entity_poly.pdbx_strand_id
1 'polypeptide(L)'
;MGWKGKKPTEFSFDVAKTAEEKVKKITMDTVQSLVNLSPVDTGAYRASHIVSIGSGDYGIREPETNATQDAAIQAVKIKLGNLVYIQNNQPYAERLENGWSDQAPQGIYGLTFNFISQKHGG
;
A
#
# COMPACT_ATOMS: atom_id res chain seq x y z
N MET A 1 -43.11 12.24 -13.30
CA MET A 1 -41.85 11.66 -13.80
C MET A 1 -40.82 11.79 -12.69
N GLY A 2 -40.48 10.68 -12.02
CA GLY A 2 -39.46 10.68 -10.97
C GLY A 2 -38.06 10.57 -11.55
N TRP A 3 -37.07 11.12 -10.85
CA TRP A 3 -35.66 11.01 -11.19
C TRP A 3 -35.27 9.55 -11.40
N LYS A 4 -34.63 9.23 -12.52
CA LYS A 4 -33.96 7.94 -12.75
C LYS A 4 -32.45 8.18 -12.69
N GLY A 5 -31.79 7.69 -11.64
CA GLY A 5 -30.34 7.84 -11.42
C GLY A 5 -29.97 8.22 -9.99
N LYS A 6 -28.67 8.44 -9.73
CA LYS A 6 -28.20 8.95 -8.44
C LYS A 6 -28.70 10.37 -8.21
N LYS A 7 -29.21 10.67 -7.01
CA LYS A 7 -29.73 12.00 -6.71
C LYS A 7 -28.54 12.98 -6.51
N PRO A 8 -28.58 14.22 -6.99
CA PRO A 8 -27.55 15.23 -6.72
C PRO A 8 -27.34 15.51 -5.24
N THR A 9 -28.37 15.28 -4.39
CA THR A 9 -28.23 15.33 -2.93
C THR A 9 -27.31 14.24 -2.38
N GLU A 10 -27.13 13.13 -3.12
CA GLU A 10 -26.24 12.01 -2.76
C GLU A 10 -24.82 12.18 -3.32
N PHE A 11 -24.61 13.14 -4.23
CA PHE A 11 -23.34 13.32 -4.94
C PHE A 11 -22.15 13.47 -4.01
N SER A 12 -22.24 14.31 -2.97
CA SER A 12 -21.14 14.52 -2.03
C SER A 12 -20.78 13.24 -1.26
N PHE A 13 -21.78 12.47 -0.83
CA PHE A 13 -21.58 11.19 -0.15
C PHE A 13 -20.96 10.15 -1.08
N ASP A 14 -21.40 10.10 -2.34
CA ASP A 14 -20.83 9.23 -3.36
C ASP A 14 -19.36 9.56 -3.64
N VAL A 15 -19.05 10.84 -3.85
CA VAL A 15 -17.67 11.29 -4.11
C VAL A 15 -16.77 10.94 -2.92
N ALA A 16 -17.22 11.20 -1.69
CA ALA A 16 -16.47 10.87 -0.49
C ALA A 16 -16.19 9.36 -0.40
N LYS A 17 -17.22 8.53 -0.66
CA LYS A 17 -17.08 7.07 -0.65
C LYS A 17 -16.14 6.57 -1.74
N THR A 18 -16.29 7.05 -2.97
CA THR A 18 -15.43 6.66 -4.09
C THR A 18 -13.99 7.11 -3.88
N ALA A 19 -13.76 8.28 -3.29
CA ALA A 19 -12.42 8.73 -2.92
C ALA A 19 -11.79 7.82 -1.86
N GLU A 20 -12.53 7.43 -0.83
CA GLU A 20 -12.06 6.47 0.18
C GLU A 20 -11.72 5.10 -0.44
N GLU A 21 -12.61 4.55 -1.27
CA GLU A 21 -12.38 3.30 -2.00
C GLU A 21 -11.14 3.38 -2.90
N LYS A 22 -10.90 4.54 -3.52
CA LYS A 22 -9.72 4.78 -4.35
C LYS A 22 -8.44 4.76 -3.51
N VAL A 23 -8.41 5.39 -2.34
CA VAL A 23 -7.24 5.36 -1.42
C VAL A 23 -6.98 3.92 -0.95
N LYS A 24 -8.02 3.17 -0.59
CA LYS A 24 -7.90 1.75 -0.21
C LYS A 24 -7.30 0.93 -1.35
N LYS A 25 -7.76 1.15 -2.57
CA LYS A 25 -7.23 0.48 -3.77
C LYS A 25 -5.76 0.82 -4.04
N ILE A 26 -5.38 2.10 -3.98
CA ILE A 26 -3.99 2.54 -4.14
C ILE A 26 -3.10 1.86 -3.09
N THR A 27 -3.55 1.81 -1.84
CA THR A 27 -2.81 1.18 -0.74
C THR A 27 -2.57 -0.31 -1.03
N MET A 28 -3.61 -1.05 -1.40
CA MET A 28 -3.50 -2.48 -1.69
C MET A 28 -2.66 -2.76 -2.94
N ASP A 29 -2.82 -1.97 -3.99
CA ASP A 29 -2.00 -2.07 -5.21
C ASP A 29 -0.52 -1.82 -4.88
N THR A 30 -0.22 -0.85 -4.01
CA THR A 30 1.14 -0.54 -3.56
C THR A 30 1.74 -1.71 -2.79
N VAL A 31 1.05 -2.27 -1.79
CA VAL A 31 1.55 -3.42 -1.04
C VAL A 31 1.75 -4.63 -1.95
N GLN A 32 0.82 -4.90 -2.86
CA GLN A 32 0.97 -6.02 -3.79
C GLN A 32 2.21 -5.86 -4.68
N SER A 33 2.47 -4.64 -5.17
CA SER A 33 3.68 -4.34 -5.93
C SER A 33 4.95 -4.50 -5.10
N LEU A 34 4.98 -4.00 -3.85
CA LEU A 34 6.11 -4.17 -2.94
C LEU A 34 6.41 -5.65 -2.68
N VAL A 35 5.38 -6.44 -2.37
CA VAL A 35 5.49 -7.88 -2.13
C VAL A 35 6.00 -8.62 -3.36
N ASN A 36 5.61 -8.20 -4.57
CA ASN A 36 6.04 -8.81 -5.82
C ASN A 36 7.49 -8.44 -6.22
N LEU A 37 7.91 -7.21 -5.92
CA LEU A 37 9.27 -6.71 -6.22
C LEU A 37 10.28 -7.05 -5.11
N SER A 38 9.81 -7.54 -3.98
CA SER A 38 10.66 -7.89 -2.85
C SER A 38 11.61 -9.04 -3.19
N PRO A 39 12.93 -8.89 -2.94
CA PRO A 39 13.84 -10.00 -3.01
C PRO A 39 13.48 -11.04 -1.96
N VAL A 40 13.64 -12.32 -2.30
CA VAL A 40 13.34 -13.43 -1.39
C VAL A 40 14.62 -14.18 -1.09
N ASP A 41 15.02 -14.11 0.18
CA ASP A 41 16.00 -15.01 0.80
C ASP A 41 15.25 -15.90 1.82
N THR A 42 15.08 -15.44 3.06
CA THR A 42 14.21 -16.10 4.06
C THR A 42 12.73 -15.75 3.91
N GLY A 43 12.41 -14.69 3.16
CA GLY A 43 11.06 -14.12 3.05
C GLY A 43 10.74 -13.02 4.06
N ALA A 44 11.60 -12.77 5.06
CA ALA A 44 11.39 -11.78 6.11
C ALA A 44 11.15 -10.35 5.57
N TYR A 45 11.89 -9.94 4.54
CA TYR A 45 11.72 -8.62 3.93
C TYR A 45 10.33 -8.47 3.29
N ARG A 46 9.96 -9.43 2.43
CA ARG A 46 8.66 -9.48 1.76
C ARG A 46 7.49 -9.49 2.75
N ALA A 47 7.64 -10.20 3.85
CA ALA A 47 6.64 -10.30 4.91
C ALA A 47 6.48 -9.01 5.73
N SER A 48 7.51 -8.17 5.77
CA SER A 48 7.59 -7.02 6.69
C SER A 48 7.14 -5.68 6.08
N HIS A 49 6.43 -5.69 4.95
CA HIS A 49 5.70 -4.52 4.48
C HIS A 49 4.45 -4.28 5.33
N ILE A 50 4.46 -3.19 6.08
CA ILE A 50 3.42 -2.85 7.06
C ILE A 50 2.66 -1.62 6.59
N VAL A 51 1.33 -1.69 6.67
CA VAL A 51 0.43 -0.55 6.51
C VAL A 51 0.01 -0.06 7.89
N SER A 52 0.15 1.24 8.16
CA SER A 52 -0.36 1.84 9.40
C SER A 52 -1.07 3.16 9.13
N ILE A 53 -1.96 3.55 10.04
CA ILE A 53 -2.85 4.71 9.87
C ILE A 53 -2.64 5.68 11.02
N GLY A 54 -2.46 6.97 10.71
CA GLY A 54 -2.26 8.03 11.69
C GLY A 54 -0.82 8.15 12.21
N SER A 55 -0.20 7.02 12.55
CA SER A 55 1.21 6.94 12.98
C SER A 55 1.93 5.77 12.30
N GLY A 56 3.26 5.88 12.20
CA GLY A 56 4.11 4.77 11.78
C GLY A 56 4.05 3.58 12.76
N ASP A 57 4.21 2.38 12.23
CA ASP A 57 4.42 1.14 13.00
C ASP A 57 5.86 0.73 12.74
N TYR A 58 6.69 0.74 13.79
CA TYR A 58 8.11 0.43 13.73
C TYR A 58 8.43 -1.04 14.03
N GLY A 59 7.41 -1.89 14.11
CA GLY A 59 7.57 -3.32 14.29
C GLY A 59 8.21 -3.99 13.08
N ILE A 60 8.85 -5.13 13.32
CA ILE A 60 9.42 -6.00 12.28
C ILE A 60 8.54 -7.25 12.21
N ARG A 61 8.27 -7.75 11.01
CA ARG A 61 7.51 -9.00 10.83
C ARG A 61 8.45 -10.15 10.50
N GLU A 62 8.08 -11.32 11.00
CA GLU A 62 8.74 -12.58 10.70
C GLU A 62 8.24 -13.16 9.36
N PRO A 63 9.02 -14.03 8.69
CA PRO A 63 8.74 -14.56 7.36
C PRO A 63 7.36 -15.21 7.17
N GLU A 64 6.77 -15.76 8.23
CA GLU A 64 5.44 -16.39 8.22
C GLU A 64 4.30 -15.38 8.04
N THR A 65 4.57 -14.07 8.17
CA THR A 65 3.56 -13.03 8.05
C THR A 65 3.18 -12.80 6.59
N ASN A 66 1.87 -12.79 6.30
CA ASN A 66 1.37 -12.40 4.99
C ASN A 66 1.11 -10.88 4.94
N ALA A 67 2.07 -10.14 4.37
CA ALA A 67 1.99 -8.68 4.24
C ALA A 67 0.72 -8.20 3.50
N THR A 68 0.29 -8.90 2.44
CA THR A 68 -0.93 -8.52 1.71
C THR A 68 -2.17 -8.69 2.58
N GLN A 69 -2.23 -9.76 3.38
CA GLN A 69 -3.35 -9.99 4.28
C GLN A 69 -3.37 -8.97 5.43
N ASP A 70 -2.21 -8.66 6.03
CA ASP A 70 -2.10 -7.63 7.07
C ASP A 70 -2.52 -6.26 6.54
N ALA A 71 -2.03 -5.90 5.34
CA ALA A 71 -2.43 -4.68 4.65
C ALA A 71 -3.93 -4.62 4.38
N ALA A 72 -4.56 -5.73 3.98
CA ALA A 72 -6.01 -5.78 3.76
C ALA A 72 -6.81 -5.49 5.04
N ILE A 73 -6.36 -6.01 6.19
CA ILE A 73 -6.97 -5.73 7.50
C ILE A 73 -6.89 -4.24 7.83
N GLN A 74 -5.76 -3.59 7.53
CA GLN A 74 -5.58 -2.15 7.76
C GLN A 74 -6.35 -1.31 6.74
N ALA A 75 -6.41 -1.74 5.48
CA ALA A 75 -7.10 -1.03 4.40
C ALA A 75 -8.59 -0.84 4.71
N VAL A 76 -9.25 -1.80 5.35
CA VAL A 76 -10.66 -1.66 5.76
C VAL A 76 -10.86 -0.50 6.74
N LYS A 77 -9.86 -0.18 7.56
CA LYS A 77 -9.90 0.89 8.57
C LYS A 77 -9.62 2.28 8.00
N ILE A 78 -9.10 2.36 6.77
CA ILE A 78 -8.80 3.64 6.11
C ILE A 78 -10.09 4.43 5.91
N LYS A 79 -10.05 5.69 6.35
CA LYS A 79 -11.08 6.69 6.07
C LYS A 79 -10.49 7.83 5.25
N LEU A 80 -11.34 8.50 4.47
CA LEU A 80 -10.92 9.70 3.75
C LEU A 80 -10.32 10.74 4.73
N GLY A 81 -9.17 11.32 4.35
CA GLY A 81 -8.43 12.27 5.19
C GLY A 81 -7.45 11.63 6.18
N ASN A 82 -7.38 10.30 6.27
CA ASN A 82 -6.34 9.62 7.03
C ASN A 82 -4.97 9.74 6.34
N LEU A 83 -3.93 9.85 7.16
CA LEU A 83 -2.55 9.65 6.74
C LEU A 83 -2.21 8.16 6.83
N VAL A 84 -1.86 7.57 5.68
CA VAL A 84 -1.52 6.15 5.57
C VAL A 84 -0.02 6.02 5.34
N TYR A 85 0.64 5.20 6.16
CA TYR A 85 2.04 4.86 6.03
C TYR A 85 2.16 3.46 5.45
N ILE A 86 3.12 3.26 4.54
CA ILE A 86 3.51 1.96 4.03
C ILE A 86 5.02 1.87 4.22
N GLN A 87 5.47 0.95 5.07
CA GLN A 87 6.86 0.93 5.55
C GLN A 87 7.42 -0.49 5.61
N ASN A 88 8.74 -0.60 5.63
CA ASN A 88 9.47 -1.83 5.90
C ASN A 88 10.58 -1.51 6.90
N ASN A 89 10.53 -2.14 8.07
CA ASN A 89 11.43 -1.81 9.18
C ASN A 89 12.57 -2.81 9.33
N GLN A 90 12.79 -3.69 8.35
CA GLN A 90 13.94 -4.58 8.39
C GLN A 90 15.23 -3.75 8.46
N PRO A 91 16.22 -4.10 9.32
CA PRO A 91 17.47 -3.33 9.47
C PRO A 91 18.29 -3.20 8.19
N TYR A 92 17.99 -4.01 7.17
CA TYR A 92 18.64 -4.03 5.88
C TYR A 92 17.76 -3.48 4.74
N ALA A 93 16.56 -2.98 5.03
CA ALA A 93 15.62 -2.48 4.03
C ALA A 93 16.22 -1.38 3.14
N GLU A 94 16.91 -0.40 3.74
CA GLU A 94 17.55 0.68 3.01
C GLU A 94 18.69 0.19 2.10
N ARG A 95 19.42 -0.86 2.50
CA ARG A 95 20.44 -1.48 1.64
C ARG A 95 19.80 -2.12 0.41
N LEU A 96 18.69 -2.84 0.59
CA LEU A 96 17.96 -3.44 -0.52
C LEU A 96 17.40 -2.39 -1.47
N GLU A 97 16.90 -1.27 -0.94
CA GLU A 97 16.45 -0.14 -1.77
C GLU A 97 17.59 0.43 -2.63
N ASN A 98 18.82 0.44 -2.09
CA ASN A 98 20.02 0.91 -2.78
C ASN A 98 20.72 -0.18 -3.60
N GLY A 99 20.01 -1.25 -4.00
CA GLY A 99 20.50 -2.23 -4.97
C GLY A 99 21.45 -3.29 -4.43
N TRP A 100 21.48 -3.53 -3.12
CA TRP A 100 22.34 -4.58 -2.50
C TRP A 100 21.85 -6.02 -2.71
N SER A 101 20.83 -6.22 -3.54
CA SER A 101 20.33 -7.54 -3.91
C SER A 101 20.34 -7.70 -5.42
N ASP A 102 20.93 -8.80 -5.89
CA ASP A 102 20.91 -9.17 -7.31
C ASP A 102 19.49 -9.38 -7.85
N GLN A 103 18.52 -9.69 -6.98
CA GLN A 103 17.10 -9.82 -7.34
C GLN A 103 16.38 -8.46 -7.46
N ALA A 104 16.90 -7.42 -6.79
CA ALA A 104 16.31 -6.07 -6.77
C ALA A 104 17.38 -4.97 -6.92
N PRO A 105 18.17 -4.98 -8.01
CA PRO A 105 19.32 -4.06 -8.17
C PRO A 105 18.90 -2.59 -8.35
N GLN A 106 17.63 -2.33 -8.67
CA GLN A 106 17.08 -1.00 -8.91
C GLN A 106 16.22 -0.46 -7.74
N GLY A 107 16.22 -1.16 -6.60
CA GLY A 107 15.36 -0.85 -5.47
C GLY A 107 13.93 -1.40 -5.60
N ILE A 108 13.10 -1.14 -4.59
CA ILE A 108 11.76 -1.74 -4.42
C ILE A 108 10.71 -0.64 -4.29
N TYR A 109 10.88 0.27 -3.34
CA TYR A 109 9.95 1.35 -3.04
C TYR A 109 9.94 2.42 -4.13
N GLY A 110 11.11 2.82 -4.64
CA GLY A 110 11.21 3.80 -5.72
C GLY A 110 10.53 3.32 -7.02
N LEU A 111 10.79 2.06 -7.40
CA LEU A 111 10.12 1.43 -8.55
C LEU A 111 8.61 1.29 -8.33
N THR A 112 8.21 0.87 -7.13
CA THR A 112 6.78 0.76 -6.80
C THR A 112 6.09 2.11 -6.87
N PHE A 113 6.70 3.16 -6.32
CA PHE A 113 6.16 4.51 -6.38
C PHE A 113 5.94 4.97 -7.83
N ASN A 114 6.91 4.75 -8.71
CA ASN A 114 6.79 5.09 -10.12
C ASN A 114 5.65 4.31 -10.79
N PHE A 115 5.54 3.00 -10.54
CA PHE A 115 4.48 2.16 -11.09
C PHE A 115 3.09 2.59 -10.62
N ILE A 116 2.91 2.79 -9.31
CA ILE A 116 1.63 3.18 -8.71
C ILE A 116 1.22 4.58 -9.15
N SER A 117 2.19 5.49 -9.23
CA SER A 117 1.97 6.84 -9.77
C SER A 117 1.46 6.75 -11.19
N GLN A 118 2.10 6.00 -12.11
CA GLN A 118 1.61 5.84 -13.48
C GLN A 118 0.25 5.14 -13.59
N LYS A 119 -0.02 4.16 -12.71
CA LYS A 119 -1.29 3.40 -12.70
C LYS A 119 -2.49 4.24 -12.26
N HIS A 120 -2.26 5.21 -11.38
CA HIS A 120 -3.34 5.97 -10.74
C HIS A 120 -3.30 7.48 -10.97
N GLY A 121 -2.18 7.99 -11.47
CA GLY A 121 -1.93 9.35 -11.91
C GLY A 121 -1.41 9.33 -13.35
N GLY A 122 -2.10 10.04 -14.22
CA GLY A 122 -1.53 10.52 -15.48
C GLY A 122 -0.81 11.84 -15.22
#